data_AF-A0A956ABH0-F1
#
_entry.id   AF-A0A956ABH0-F1
#
_cell.length_a   1.000
_cell.length_b   1.000
_cell.length_c   1.000
_cell.angle_alpha   90.00
_cell.angle_beta   90.00
_cell.angle_gamma   90.00
#
_symmetry.space_group_name_H-M   'P 1'
#
loop_
_entity.id
_entity.type
_entity.pdbx_description
1 polymer ?
#
loop_
_entity_poly.entity_id
_entity_poly.type
_entity_poly.pdbx_seq_one_letter_code
_entity_poly.pdbx_strand_id
1 'polypeptide(L)'
;MRQSYYELGEPECLTLLGDATSYILAANGVASSDETETNELPLIRSYLGAIEGRTLFVHGGLVGERSGLADRPVSIQVEQPLAGIPSYFTDKERACPASMLYQSVQARGVVRRRTDRAEKARVLALITAKYQPEGGYVSIDHTHPLYARALDSIDVWAIELRGIVGRRKLLQKKTASQAEQVLEGLWRRGEGRDLEVIELVRRVQLVEPTFLHAPSGARLHVWLPPERTDEAVAILMANDWNEHRSEAIVRRSIEAASAWIGATDAESGALLGLARAVSDRTRYAMVFDVWVAERWRGRGLGRRIMELLLDHPALRDVERVELNTREAHPFYRKLGFHEIERSVYEHVGYRAIEQTLEPTFVRWRMARLKLDADGSHPR
;
A
#
# COMPACT_ATOMS: atom_id res chain seq x y z
N MET A 1 15.91 27.46 10.56
CA MET A 1 16.08 26.08 11.08
C MET A 1 15.18 25.17 10.24
N ARG A 2 15.68 24.12 9.57
CA ARG A 2 14.80 23.21 8.81
C ARG A 2 13.87 22.48 9.79
N GLN A 3 12.57 22.46 9.52
CA GLN A 3 11.61 21.73 10.35
C GLN A 3 12.02 20.25 10.47
N SER A 4 11.81 19.65 11.64
CA SER A 4 12.18 18.24 11.86
C SER A 4 11.20 17.25 11.21
N TYR A 5 10.01 17.73 10.83
CA TYR A 5 8.89 16.96 10.32
C TYR A 5 8.09 17.81 9.33
N TYR A 6 7.35 17.18 8.42
CA TYR A 6 6.24 17.82 7.71
C TYR A 6 5.00 17.72 8.59
N GLU A 7 4.27 18.82 8.72
CA GLU A 7 2.96 18.84 9.36
C GLU A 7 1.92 18.35 8.36
N LEU A 8 1.06 17.45 8.81
CA LEU A 8 -0.05 16.94 8.00
C LEU A 8 -1.24 17.86 8.13
N GLY A 9 -1.93 18.09 7.01
CA GLY A 9 -3.24 18.72 7.06
C GLY A 9 -4.23 17.85 7.85
N GLU A 10 -5.27 18.46 8.40
CA GLU A 10 -6.27 17.69 9.15
C GLU A 10 -6.92 16.57 8.33
N PRO A 11 -7.28 16.74 7.04
CA PRO A 11 -7.79 15.64 6.22
C PRO A 11 -6.82 14.44 6.16
N GLU A 12 -5.52 14.69 5.97
CA GLU A 12 -4.50 13.62 6.00
C GLU A 12 -4.40 12.96 7.38
N CYS A 13 -4.58 13.73 8.46
CA CYS A 13 -4.61 13.18 9.81
C CYS A 13 -5.81 12.26 10.02
N LEU A 14 -6.99 12.65 9.55
CA LEU A 14 -8.21 11.86 9.66
C LEU A 14 -8.13 10.60 8.80
N THR A 15 -7.54 10.66 7.61
CA THR A 15 -7.24 9.46 6.80
C THR A 15 -6.31 8.51 7.56
N LEU A 16 -5.20 9.00 8.11
CA LEU A 16 -4.27 8.15 8.86
C LEU A 16 -4.92 7.53 10.11
N LEU A 17 -5.79 8.29 10.80
CA LEU A 17 -6.58 7.78 11.93
C LEU A 17 -7.62 6.75 11.47
N GLY A 18 -8.25 6.93 10.31
CA GLY A 18 -9.21 5.99 9.73
C GLY A 18 -8.57 4.65 9.40
N ASP A 19 -7.39 4.69 8.76
CA ASP A 19 -6.63 3.51 8.32
C ASP A 19 -5.90 2.78 9.47
N ALA A 20 -5.82 3.40 10.65
CA ALA A 20 -5.13 2.84 11.80
C ALA A 20 -5.75 1.51 12.25
N THR A 21 -4.95 0.46 12.38
CA THR A 21 -5.44 -0.84 12.86
C THR A 21 -5.77 -0.85 14.35
N SER A 22 -5.14 0.04 15.13
CA SER A 22 -5.39 0.22 16.56
C SER A 22 -5.03 1.63 17.01
N TYR A 23 -5.52 2.01 18.18
CA TYR A 23 -5.31 3.32 18.79
C TYR A 23 -4.70 3.16 20.18
N ILE A 24 -3.60 3.86 20.43
CA ILE A 24 -3.01 3.92 21.77
C ILE A 24 -3.65 5.10 22.50
N LEU A 25 -4.35 4.80 23.60
CA LEU A 25 -4.92 5.80 24.50
C LEU A 25 -4.08 5.85 25.77
N ALA A 26 -3.72 7.06 26.18
CA ALA A 26 -3.03 7.31 27.44
C ALA A 26 -3.80 8.31 28.31
N ALA A 27 -3.92 8.02 29.60
CA ALA A 27 -4.47 8.92 30.61
C ALA A 27 -3.55 8.97 31.84
N ASN A 28 -3.63 10.05 32.62
CA ASN A 28 -2.97 10.13 33.93
C ASN A 28 -3.47 8.99 34.84
N GLY A 29 -2.60 8.40 35.65
CA GLY A 29 -2.89 7.22 36.49
C GLY A 29 -3.93 7.47 37.59
N VAL A 30 -4.88 6.54 37.71
CA VAL A 30 -5.48 5.96 38.94
C VAL A 30 -6.23 4.73 38.46
N ALA A 31 -5.75 3.53 38.72
CA ALA A 31 -6.56 2.31 38.59
C ALA A 31 -6.12 1.34 39.69
N SER A 32 -6.91 1.26 40.75
CA SER A 32 -6.83 0.13 41.66
C SER A 32 -8.22 -0.17 42.19
N SER A 33 -8.64 -1.42 42.09
CA SER A 33 -9.47 -2.06 43.10
C SER A 33 -8.65 -2.79 44.16
N ASP A 34 -7.31 -2.83 44.04
CA ASP A 34 -6.40 -3.46 44.99
C ASP A 34 -5.41 -2.44 45.55
N GLU A 35 -5.67 -2.05 46.80
CA GLU A 35 -4.83 -1.20 47.63
C GLU A 35 -3.56 -1.98 47.99
N THR A 36 -2.44 -1.79 47.29
CA THR A 36 -1.08 -1.90 47.91
C THR A 36 0.10 -1.49 47.03
N GLU A 37 -0.02 -1.24 45.73
CA GLU A 37 1.12 -0.75 44.92
C GLU A 37 0.82 0.55 44.14
N THR A 38 1.59 1.58 44.50
CA THR A 38 1.80 2.92 43.91
C THR A 38 1.01 3.28 42.64
N ASN A 39 0.01 4.13 42.85
CA ASN A 39 -0.98 4.65 41.91
C ASN A 39 -0.47 5.86 41.08
N GLU A 40 0.75 5.82 40.53
CA GLU A 40 1.41 6.99 39.92
C GLU A 40 1.77 6.86 38.43
N LEU A 41 1.57 5.69 37.81
CA LEU A 41 1.93 5.45 36.40
C LEU A 41 0.80 5.80 35.43
N PRO A 42 1.09 6.34 34.22
CA PRO A 42 0.05 6.60 33.22
C PRO A 42 -0.61 5.30 32.76
N LEU A 43 -1.93 5.34 32.59
CA LEU A 43 -2.68 4.24 31.99
C LEU A 43 -2.52 4.31 30.48
N ILE A 44 -1.80 3.36 29.89
CA ILE A 44 -1.62 3.25 28.44
C ILE A 44 -2.26 1.96 27.97
N ARG A 45 -3.18 2.04 27.01
CA ARG A 45 -3.94 0.88 26.51
C ARG A 45 -4.14 0.98 25.00
N SER A 46 -4.15 -0.17 24.32
CA SER A 46 -4.44 -0.28 22.90
C SER A 46 -5.89 -0.73 22.69
N TYR A 47 -6.58 -0.06 21.77
CA TYR A 47 -7.96 -0.34 21.41
C TYR A 47 -8.10 -0.56 19.91
N LEU A 48 -9.01 -1.48 19.55
CA LEU A 48 -9.61 -1.50 18.22
C LEU A 48 -10.72 -0.46 18.18
N GLY A 49 -10.91 0.15 17.02
CA GLY A 49 -11.86 1.24 16.88
C GLY A 49 -12.02 1.74 15.46
N ALA A 50 -12.94 2.68 15.30
CA ALA A 50 -13.23 3.34 14.04
C ALA A 50 -13.42 4.84 14.24
N ILE A 51 -13.14 5.59 13.18
CA ILE A 51 -13.28 7.05 13.15
C ILE A 51 -14.47 7.39 12.26
N GLU A 52 -15.31 8.30 12.71
CA GLU A 52 -16.36 8.92 11.91
C GLU A 52 -16.30 10.43 12.16
N GLY A 53 -16.02 11.20 11.11
CA GLY A 53 -15.72 12.63 11.25
C GLY A 53 -14.53 12.85 12.20
N ARG A 54 -14.75 13.56 13.30
CA ARG A 54 -13.75 13.81 14.36
C ARG A 54 -13.96 12.97 15.62
N THR A 55 -14.82 11.95 15.57
CA THR A 55 -15.08 11.11 16.74
C THR A 55 -14.38 9.76 16.56
N LEU A 56 -13.54 9.40 17.53
CA LEU A 56 -13.01 8.04 17.68
C LEU A 56 -13.98 7.21 18.52
N PHE A 57 -14.41 6.09 17.97
CA PHE A 57 -15.19 5.09 18.67
C PHE A 57 -14.34 3.86 18.99
N VAL A 58 -14.40 3.42 20.24
CA VAL A 58 -13.73 2.21 20.73
C VAL A 58 -14.71 1.39 21.57
N HIS A 59 -14.43 0.10 21.72
CA HIS A 59 -15.27 -0.79 22.55
C HIS A 59 -14.42 -1.58 23.55
N GLY A 60 -15.06 -2.08 24.61
CA GLY A 60 -14.41 -2.90 25.63
C GLY A 60 -15.41 -3.56 26.59
N GLY A 61 -14.91 -4.35 27.53
CA GLY A 61 -15.74 -4.94 28.57
C GLY A 61 -16.18 -3.91 29.61
N LEU A 62 -17.29 -4.20 30.30
CA LEU A 62 -17.83 -3.38 31.40
C LEU A 62 -16.87 -3.26 32.59
N VAL A 63 -16.08 -4.31 32.85
CA VAL A 63 -15.14 -4.43 33.97
C VAL A 63 -13.78 -4.86 33.45
N GLY A 64 -12.72 -4.37 34.08
CA GLY A 64 -11.34 -4.74 33.80
C GLY A 64 -10.48 -3.55 33.38
N GLU A 65 -9.22 -3.82 33.07
CA GLU A 65 -8.22 -2.76 32.84
C GLU A 65 -8.57 -1.78 31.70
N ARG A 66 -9.39 -2.22 30.74
CA ARG A 66 -9.80 -1.39 29.59
C ARG A 66 -10.94 -0.41 29.93
N SER A 67 -11.74 -0.65 30.96
CA SER A 67 -12.80 0.28 31.37
C SER A 67 -12.29 1.40 32.27
N GLY A 68 -11.07 1.29 32.80
CA GLY A 68 -10.43 2.31 33.66
C GLY A 68 -10.15 3.67 32.99
N LEU A 69 -10.42 3.79 31.69
CA LEU A 69 -10.34 5.05 30.93
C LEU A 69 -11.67 5.79 30.79
N ALA A 70 -12.80 5.20 31.20
CA ALA A 70 -14.11 5.82 31.06
C ALA A 70 -14.19 7.18 31.78
N ASP A 71 -14.82 8.16 31.12
CA ASP A 71 -15.02 9.54 31.62
C ASP A 71 -13.73 10.34 31.88
N ARG A 72 -12.58 9.87 31.39
CA ARG A 72 -11.28 10.53 31.56
C ARG A 72 -10.83 11.28 30.32
N PRO A 73 -10.07 12.37 30.50
CA PRO A 73 -9.24 12.93 29.43
C PRO A 73 -8.18 11.92 28.98
N VAL A 74 -8.01 11.78 27.68
CA VAL A 74 -7.02 10.90 27.05
C VAL A 74 -6.22 11.63 25.97
N SER A 75 -4.95 11.27 25.83
CA SER A 75 -4.20 11.48 24.60
C SER A 75 -4.30 10.23 23.72
N ILE A 76 -4.51 10.45 22.43
CA ILE A 76 -4.58 9.41 21.41
C ILE A 76 -3.33 9.51 20.56
N GLN A 77 -2.68 8.37 20.33
CA GLN A 77 -1.54 8.23 19.43
C GLN A 77 -1.83 7.13 18.40
N VAL A 78 -1.62 7.48 17.14
CA VAL A 78 -1.43 6.52 16.05
C VAL A 78 -0.06 6.76 15.46
N GLU A 79 0.72 5.69 15.29
CA GLU A 79 2.01 5.72 14.63
C GLU A 79 2.07 4.63 13.57
N GLN A 80 2.54 5.02 12.39
CA GLN A 80 2.72 4.13 11.25
C GLN A 80 4.18 4.22 10.80
N PRO A 81 5.00 3.20 11.16
CA PRO A 81 6.35 3.10 10.64
C PRO A 81 6.30 2.93 9.11
N LEU A 82 7.18 3.65 8.40
CA LEU A 82 7.25 3.63 6.95
C LEU A 82 8.44 2.79 6.47
N ALA A 83 9.67 3.20 6.80
CA ALA A 83 10.88 2.46 6.41
C ALA A 83 12.05 2.73 7.37
N GLY A 84 12.77 1.66 7.72
CA GLY A 84 14.05 1.74 8.41
C GLY A 84 15.14 2.11 7.42
N ILE A 85 15.90 3.16 7.73
CA ILE A 85 17.03 3.66 6.93
C ILE A 85 18.31 3.23 7.63
N PRO A 86 18.99 2.17 7.17
CA PRO A 86 20.27 1.79 7.72
C PRO A 86 21.31 2.87 7.38
N SER A 87 22.32 3.00 8.23
CA SER A 87 23.32 4.05 8.06
C SER A 87 24.10 3.91 6.75
N TYR A 88 24.39 2.67 6.32
CA TYR A 88 25.12 2.33 5.11
C TYR A 88 24.46 2.74 3.80
N PHE A 89 23.21 3.25 3.84
CA PHE A 89 22.64 3.94 2.68
C PHE A 89 23.35 5.25 2.39
N THR A 90 23.83 5.95 3.43
CA THR A 90 24.49 7.26 3.28
C THR A 90 25.94 7.28 3.79
N ASP A 91 26.33 6.30 4.61
CA ASP A 91 27.66 6.22 5.20
C ASP A 91 28.03 4.77 5.54
N LYS A 92 29.04 4.22 4.86
CA LYS A 92 29.44 2.81 4.98
C LYS A 92 30.10 2.46 6.32
N GLU A 93 30.65 3.45 7.03
CA GLU A 93 31.45 3.22 8.24
C GLU A 93 30.71 3.63 9.50
N ARG A 94 30.01 4.77 9.48
CA ARG A 94 29.30 5.28 10.68
C ARG A 94 27.95 4.60 10.84
N ALA A 95 27.68 4.06 12.04
CA ALA A 95 26.37 3.49 12.39
C ALA A 95 25.30 4.53 12.77
N CYS A 96 25.71 5.66 13.36
CA CYS A 96 24.81 6.69 13.91
C CYS A 96 23.79 7.31 12.94
N PRO A 97 24.05 7.42 11.61
CA PRO A 97 23.06 7.97 10.67
C PRO A 97 21.81 7.12 10.46
N ALA A 98 21.73 5.91 11.04
CA ALA A 98 20.55 5.06 10.98
C ALA A 98 19.31 5.77 11.57
N SER A 99 18.15 5.60 10.95
CA SER A 99 16.92 6.30 11.35
C SER A 99 15.67 5.54 10.90
N MET A 100 14.52 5.85 11.49
CA MET A 100 13.21 5.44 11.00
C MET A 100 12.49 6.59 10.29
N LEU A 101 11.88 6.31 9.14
CA LEU A 101 10.84 7.14 8.53
C LEU A 101 9.48 6.66 9.04
N TYR A 102 8.61 7.59 9.38
CA TYR A 102 7.31 7.29 9.98
C TYR A 102 6.33 8.42 9.73
N GLN A 103 5.05 8.12 9.94
CA GLN A 103 4.01 9.12 10.13
C GLN A 103 3.23 8.83 11.40
N SER A 104 2.73 9.88 12.04
CA SER A 104 2.01 9.76 13.31
C SER A 104 0.97 10.85 13.44
N VAL A 105 -0.12 10.54 14.11
CA VAL A 105 -1.12 11.52 14.54
C VAL A 105 -1.27 11.46 16.05
N GLN A 106 -1.27 12.64 16.67
CA GLN A 106 -1.64 12.86 18.06
C GLN A 106 -2.94 13.64 18.12
N ALA A 107 -3.81 13.25 19.05
CA ALA A 107 -5.02 14.00 19.37
C ALA A 107 -5.32 13.91 20.86
N ARG A 108 -6.26 14.72 21.33
CA ARG A 108 -6.76 14.68 22.71
C ARG A 108 -8.27 14.60 22.69
N GLY A 109 -8.85 13.99 23.71
CA GLY A 109 -10.29 13.94 23.87
C GLY A 109 -10.69 13.52 25.28
N VAL A 110 -11.99 13.35 25.49
CA VAL A 110 -12.54 12.79 26.73
C VAL A 110 -13.33 11.55 26.35
N VAL A 111 -13.05 10.43 27.02
CA VAL A 111 -13.75 9.17 26.81
C VAL A 111 -15.17 9.30 27.37
N ARG A 112 -16.19 9.23 26.51
CA ARG A 112 -17.60 9.30 26.94
C ARG A 112 -18.30 7.99 26.62
N ARG A 113 -18.92 7.39 27.63
CA ARG A 113 -19.69 6.15 27.47
C ARG A 113 -20.96 6.40 26.66
N ARG A 114 -21.31 5.44 25.79
CA ARG A 114 -22.59 5.38 25.09
C ARG A 114 -23.49 4.33 25.72
N THR A 115 -24.64 4.77 26.21
CA THR A 115 -25.63 3.92 26.89
C THR A 115 -26.82 3.58 26.00
N ASP A 116 -27.09 4.39 24.97
CA ASP A 116 -28.16 4.12 24.03
C ASP A 116 -27.87 2.86 23.21
N ARG A 117 -28.84 1.94 23.16
CA ARG A 117 -28.66 0.63 22.54
C ARG A 117 -28.52 0.74 21.03
N ALA A 118 -29.25 1.64 20.39
CA ALA A 118 -29.19 1.84 18.94
C ALA A 118 -27.84 2.43 18.54
N GLU A 119 -27.33 3.40 19.30
CA GLU A 119 -26.00 3.98 19.09
C GLU A 119 -24.89 2.93 19.27
N LYS A 120 -24.97 2.10 20.32
CA LYS A 120 -24.01 0.99 20.53
C LYS A 120 -23.96 0.04 19.34
N ALA A 121 -25.13 -0.39 18.84
CA ALA A 121 -25.21 -1.27 17.68
C ALA A 121 -24.59 -0.63 16.43
N ARG A 122 -24.90 0.64 16.16
CA ARG A 122 -24.34 1.40 15.02
C ARG A 122 -22.82 1.49 15.08
N VAL A 123 -22.27 1.83 16.25
CA VAL A 123 -20.82 1.95 16.45
C VAL A 123 -20.13 0.61 16.30
N LEU A 124 -20.69 -0.46 16.88
CA LEU A 124 -20.16 -1.81 16.70
C LEU A 124 -20.23 -2.24 15.23
N ALA A 125 -21.30 -1.90 14.51
CA ALA A 125 -21.39 -2.15 13.07
C ALA A 125 -20.30 -1.39 12.28
N LEU A 126 -20.03 -0.13 12.62
CA LEU A 126 -18.95 0.67 12.02
C LEU A 126 -17.57 0.03 12.26
N ILE A 127 -17.30 -0.38 13.50
CA ILE A 127 -16.05 -1.06 13.86
C ILE A 127 -15.95 -2.39 13.09
N THR A 128 -17.00 -3.21 13.08
CA THR A 128 -17.01 -4.48 12.35
C THR A 128 -16.79 -4.28 10.85
N ALA A 129 -17.44 -3.30 10.22
CA ALA A 129 -17.25 -3.01 8.79
C ALA A 129 -15.80 -2.63 8.45
N LYS A 130 -15.08 -1.99 9.38
CA LYS A 130 -13.66 -1.69 9.22
C LYS A 130 -12.78 -2.94 9.27
N TYR A 131 -13.07 -3.88 10.18
CA TYR A 131 -12.21 -5.06 10.40
C TYR A 131 -12.65 -6.32 9.62
N GLN A 132 -13.88 -6.34 9.10
CA GLN A 132 -14.47 -7.40 8.29
C GLN A 132 -15.19 -6.78 7.07
N PRO A 133 -14.47 -6.04 6.20
CA PRO A 133 -15.07 -5.35 5.05
C PRO A 133 -15.72 -6.30 4.04
N GLU A 134 -15.32 -7.57 4.01
CA GLU A 134 -15.90 -8.63 3.17
C GLU A 134 -17.34 -9.00 3.57
N GLY A 135 -17.78 -8.64 4.77
CA GLY A 135 -19.09 -9.04 5.29
C GLY A 135 -19.12 -10.51 5.70
N GLY A 136 -20.18 -11.24 5.29
CA GLY A 136 -20.38 -12.65 5.66
C GLY A 136 -20.99 -12.86 7.05
N TYR A 137 -21.38 -11.79 7.74
CA TYR A 137 -22.04 -11.81 9.03
C TYR A 137 -23.41 -11.13 8.97
N VAL A 138 -24.31 -11.49 9.90
CA VAL A 138 -25.58 -10.79 10.08
C VAL A 138 -25.29 -9.38 10.60
N SER A 139 -25.84 -8.33 9.98
CA SER A 139 -25.57 -6.95 10.41
C SER A 139 -25.92 -6.74 11.88
N ILE A 140 -25.03 -6.04 12.62
CA ILE A 140 -25.27 -5.69 14.02
C ILE A 140 -26.38 -4.65 14.07
N ASP A 141 -27.55 -5.06 14.54
CA ASP A 141 -28.70 -4.20 14.75
C ASP A 141 -29.26 -4.38 16.17
N HIS A 142 -29.73 -3.27 16.75
CA HIS A 142 -30.21 -3.20 18.12
C HIS A 142 -31.51 -3.97 18.38
N THR A 143 -32.31 -4.22 17.34
CA THR A 143 -33.55 -5.01 17.40
C THR A 143 -33.31 -6.50 17.13
N HIS A 144 -32.15 -6.86 16.57
CA HIS A 144 -31.87 -8.24 16.19
C HIS A 144 -31.55 -9.12 17.43
N PRO A 145 -32.28 -10.23 17.66
CA PRO A 145 -32.17 -11.02 18.90
C PRO A 145 -30.78 -11.65 19.10
N LEU A 146 -30.07 -11.97 18.01
CA LEU A 146 -28.71 -12.52 18.05
C LEU A 146 -27.73 -11.64 18.86
N TYR A 147 -27.88 -10.32 18.76
CA TYR A 147 -26.95 -9.37 19.37
C TYR A 147 -27.43 -8.85 20.73
N ALA A 148 -28.60 -9.27 21.20
CA ALA A 148 -29.23 -8.63 22.34
C ALA A 148 -28.36 -8.67 23.61
N ARG A 149 -27.84 -9.86 23.96
CA ARG A 149 -26.95 -10.04 25.11
C ARG A 149 -25.59 -9.38 24.94
N ALA A 150 -25.05 -9.37 23.72
CA ALA A 150 -23.77 -8.73 23.42
C ALA A 150 -23.87 -7.21 23.62
N LEU A 151 -24.96 -6.59 23.18
CA LEU A 151 -25.23 -5.17 23.37
C LEU A 151 -25.44 -4.80 24.84
N ASP A 152 -25.87 -5.72 25.70
CA ASP A 152 -26.00 -5.48 27.15
C ASP A 152 -24.66 -5.61 27.89
N SER A 153 -23.71 -6.37 27.35
CA SER A 153 -22.47 -6.76 28.04
C SER A 153 -21.20 -6.05 27.55
N ILE A 154 -21.25 -5.35 26.41
CA ILE A 154 -20.13 -4.59 25.84
C ILE A 154 -20.31 -3.11 26.09
N ASP A 155 -19.25 -2.40 26.48
CA ASP A 155 -19.23 -0.94 26.49
C ASP A 155 -18.70 -0.37 25.18
N VAL A 156 -19.28 0.76 24.82
CA VAL A 156 -18.87 1.59 23.69
C VAL A 156 -18.54 2.97 24.21
N TRP A 157 -17.40 3.50 23.79
CA TRP A 157 -16.95 4.83 24.14
C TRP A 157 -16.70 5.67 22.90
N ALA A 158 -17.07 6.95 22.99
CA ALA A 158 -16.86 7.96 21.98
C ALA A 158 -15.88 9.01 22.51
N ILE A 159 -14.96 9.42 21.65
CA ILE A 159 -13.91 10.39 21.98
C ILE A 159 -13.89 11.45 20.88
N GLU A 160 -14.41 12.64 21.19
CA GLU A 160 -14.33 13.78 20.29
C GLU A 160 -12.88 14.30 20.22
N LEU A 161 -12.27 14.20 19.05
CA LEU A 161 -10.87 14.53 18.84
C LEU A 161 -10.66 16.05 18.74
N ARG A 162 -9.71 16.54 19.54
CA ARG A 162 -9.30 17.94 19.61
C ARG A 162 -7.77 18.04 19.53
N GLY A 163 -7.28 19.15 19.00
CA GLY A 163 -5.84 19.39 18.88
C GLY A 163 -5.13 18.30 18.07
N ILE A 164 -5.71 17.95 16.92
CA ILE A 164 -5.17 16.93 16.01
C ILE A 164 -3.87 17.46 15.40
N VAL A 165 -2.76 16.76 15.64
CA VAL A 165 -1.43 17.10 15.14
C VAL A 165 -0.87 15.89 14.42
N GLY A 166 -0.73 15.99 13.11
CA GLY A 166 -0.07 14.98 12.29
C GLY A 166 1.36 15.37 11.95
N ARG A 167 2.26 14.40 11.98
CA ARG A 167 3.68 14.57 11.64
C ARG A 167 4.11 13.47 10.70
N ARG A 168 4.94 13.83 9.73
CA ARG A 168 5.58 12.89 8.81
C ARG A 168 7.08 13.14 8.74
N LYS A 169 7.89 12.10 8.87
CA LYS A 169 9.36 12.14 8.77
C LYS A 169 9.80 11.49 7.47
N LEU A 170 10.21 12.30 6.49
CA LEU A 170 10.61 11.91 5.13
C LEU A 170 11.87 12.67 4.70
N LEU A 171 12.99 12.43 5.40
CA LEU A 171 14.32 12.90 5.00
C LEU A 171 14.54 14.43 4.95
N GLN A 172 13.72 15.25 5.61
CA GLN A 172 13.77 16.72 5.53
C GLN A 172 15.11 17.35 5.90
N LYS A 173 15.88 16.66 6.75
CA LYS A 173 17.21 17.10 7.19
C LYS A 173 18.33 16.67 6.26
N LYS A 174 18.07 15.79 5.29
CA LYS A 174 19.07 15.31 4.33
C LYS A 174 19.28 16.33 3.20
N THR A 175 20.46 16.33 2.61
CA THR A 175 20.71 17.05 1.35
C THR A 175 20.04 16.30 0.18
N ALA A 176 19.94 16.92 -1.00
CA ALA A 176 19.40 16.26 -2.19
C ALA A 176 20.18 14.98 -2.54
N SER A 177 21.51 15.04 -2.52
CA SER A 177 22.38 13.87 -2.75
C SER A 177 22.19 12.76 -1.72
N GLN A 178 22.06 13.10 -0.42
CA GLN A 178 21.79 12.10 0.60
C GLN A 178 20.39 11.50 0.49
N ALA A 179 19.39 12.31 0.11
CA ALA A 179 18.05 11.80 -0.14
C ALA A 179 18.04 10.84 -1.34
N GLU A 180 18.73 11.19 -2.43
CA GLU A 180 18.90 10.31 -3.60
C GLU A 180 19.56 8.98 -3.22
N GLN A 181 20.63 9.00 -2.43
CA GLN A 181 21.27 7.77 -1.89
C GLN A 181 20.29 6.90 -1.10
N VAL A 182 19.43 7.52 -0.27
CA VAL A 182 18.40 6.79 0.46
C VAL A 182 17.37 6.21 -0.49
N LEU A 183 16.88 6.97 -1.49
CA LEU A 183 15.92 6.49 -2.48
C LEU A 183 16.48 5.34 -3.31
N GLU A 184 17.75 5.40 -3.71
CA GLU A 184 18.43 4.27 -4.35
C GLU A 184 18.55 3.06 -3.43
N GLY A 185 18.87 3.26 -2.15
CA GLY A 185 18.94 2.19 -1.16
C GLY A 185 17.59 1.49 -0.98
N LEU A 186 16.51 2.27 -0.85
CA LEU A 186 15.13 1.77 -0.80
C LEU A 186 14.76 1.04 -2.09
N TRP A 187 15.14 1.56 -3.26
CA TRP A 187 14.89 0.92 -4.54
C TRP A 187 15.71 -0.35 -4.74
N ARG A 188 16.91 -0.45 -4.16
CA ARG A 188 17.70 -1.68 -4.19
C ARG A 188 17.12 -2.75 -3.27
N ARG A 189 16.65 -2.36 -2.07
CA ARG A 189 16.08 -3.27 -1.08
C ARG A 189 14.66 -3.73 -1.45
N GLY A 190 13.74 -2.79 -1.71
CA GLY A 190 12.38 -3.10 -2.16
C GLY A 190 11.53 -3.90 -1.18
N GLU A 191 11.79 -3.79 0.12
CA GLU A 191 11.09 -4.55 1.16
C GLU A 191 10.02 -3.70 1.85
N GLY A 192 9.02 -4.37 2.43
CA GLY A 192 7.94 -3.70 3.17
C GLY A 192 7.30 -2.58 2.35
N ARG A 193 7.48 -1.33 2.79
CA ARG A 193 6.90 -0.13 2.18
C ARG A 193 7.93 0.75 1.46
N ASP A 194 9.11 0.22 1.14
CA ASP A 194 10.19 1.00 0.52
C ASP A 194 9.75 1.73 -0.75
N LEU A 195 8.99 1.07 -1.62
CA LEU A 195 8.53 1.64 -2.89
C LEU A 195 7.50 2.75 -2.68
N GLU A 196 6.57 2.56 -1.76
CA GLU A 196 5.63 3.59 -1.34
C GLU A 196 6.38 4.80 -0.76
N VAL A 197 7.40 4.56 0.08
CA VAL A 197 8.22 5.62 0.68
C VAL A 197 8.96 6.43 -0.37
N ILE A 198 9.46 5.80 -1.45
CA ILE A 198 10.07 6.52 -2.57
C ILE A 198 9.08 7.53 -3.15
N GLU A 199 7.84 7.10 -3.42
CA GLU A 199 6.79 7.98 -3.95
C GLU A 199 6.38 9.06 -2.94
N LEU A 200 6.29 8.74 -1.64
CA LEU A 200 5.99 9.71 -0.58
C LEU A 200 7.06 10.79 -0.44
N VAL A 201 8.35 10.42 -0.45
CA VAL A 201 9.46 11.38 -0.39
C VAL A 201 9.43 12.30 -1.61
N ARG A 202 9.21 11.75 -2.81
CA ARG A 202 9.17 12.54 -4.07
C ARG A 202 8.03 13.56 -4.12
N ARG A 203 6.94 13.36 -3.36
CA ARG A 203 5.85 14.35 -3.24
C ARG A 203 6.22 15.58 -2.43
N VAL A 204 7.17 15.46 -1.50
CA VAL A 204 7.51 16.51 -0.53
C VAL A 204 8.92 17.07 -0.70
N GLN A 205 9.77 16.37 -1.45
CA GLN A 205 11.13 16.77 -1.75
C GLN A 205 11.39 16.61 -3.25
N LEU A 206 11.90 17.68 -3.88
CA LEU A 206 12.29 17.66 -5.29
C LEU A 206 13.61 16.91 -5.46
N VAL A 207 13.53 15.59 -5.51
CA VAL A 207 14.63 14.67 -5.82
C VAL A 207 14.11 13.70 -6.87
N GLU A 208 14.82 13.60 -7.99
CA GLU A 208 14.48 12.69 -9.08
C GLU A 208 15.69 11.79 -9.34
N PRO A 209 15.74 10.61 -8.70
CA PRO A 209 16.82 9.66 -8.93
C PRO A 209 16.90 9.27 -10.41
N THR A 210 18.11 8.97 -10.87
CA THR A 210 18.35 8.64 -12.29
C THR A 210 17.49 7.49 -12.83
N PHE A 211 17.16 6.49 -12.00
CA PHE A 211 16.30 5.37 -12.39
C PHE A 211 14.85 5.80 -12.71
N LEU A 212 14.42 6.98 -12.24
CA LEU A 212 13.08 7.54 -12.51
C LEU A 212 13.05 8.57 -13.64
N HIS A 213 14.19 8.84 -14.30
CA HIS A 213 14.21 9.69 -15.48
C HIS A 213 13.26 9.19 -16.57
N ALA A 214 12.34 10.07 -16.96
CA ALA A 214 11.30 9.84 -17.95
C ALA A 214 11.48 10.78 -19.15
N PRO A 215 10.86 10.48 -20.31
CA PRO A 215 10.77 11.44 -21.41
C PRO A 215 10.07 12.75 -20.95
N SER A 216 10.46 13.88 -21.56
CA SER A 216 9.92 15.20 -21.22
C SER A 216 8.39 15.21 -21.18
N GLY A 217 7.83 15.72 -20.09
CA GLY A 217 6.38 15.79 -19.83
C GLY A 217 5.77 14.56 -19.15
N ALA A 218 6.54 13.48 -18.95
CA ALA A 218 6.13 12.32 -18.17
C ALA A 218 6.90 12.24 -16.84
N ARG A 219 6.34 11.53 -15.87
CA ARG A 219 6.98 11.13 -14.61
C ARG A 219 6.84 9.63 -14.43
N LEU A 220 7.92 8.93 -14.11
CA LEU A 220 7.87 7.50 -13.77
C LEU A 220 7.58 7.30 -12.29
N HIS A 221 6.98 6.17 -11.97
CA HIS A 221 6.64 5.73 -10.61
C HIS A 221 7.11 4.29 -10.39
N VAL A 222 7.85 4.06 -9.31
CA VAL A 222 8.27 2.69 -8.91
C VAL A 222 7.11 1.88 -8.34
N TRP A 223 6.03 2.56 -7.97
CA TRP A 223 4.83 1.97 -7.39
C TRP A 223 3.64 2.89 -7.67
N LEU A 224 2.54 2.32 -8.14
CA LEU A 224 1.27 3.03 -8.26
C LEU A 224 0.43 2.77 -7.01
N PRO A 225 -0.17 3.83 -6.43
CA PRO A 225 -0.92 3.68 -5.19
C PRO A 225 -2.34 3.13 -5.45
N PRO A 226 -3.01 2.54 -4.45
CA PRO A 226 -4.31 1.89 -4.63
C PRO A 226 -5.41 2.79 -5.21
N GLU A 227 -5.32 4.12 -5.01
CA GLU A 227 -6.30 5.07 -5.56
C GLU A 227 -6.23 5.16 -7.09
N ARG A 228 -5.19 4.62 -7.72
CA ARG A 228 -5.05 4.52 -9.19
C ARG A 228 -5.65 3.24 -9.77
N THR A 229 -6.11 2.31 -8.94
CA THR A 229 -6.61 1.01 -9.40
C THR A 229 -7.82 1.18 -10.32
N ASP A 230 -8.75 2.08 -10.00
CA ASP A 230 -9.95 2.31 -10.83
C ASP A 230 -9.59 2.83 -12.23
N GLU A 231 -8.69 3.82 -12.30
CA GLU A 231 -8.17 4.37 -13.55
C GLU A 231 -7.48 3.28 -14.39
N ALA A 232 -6.65 2.45 -13.75
CA ALA A 232 -5.94 1.35 -14.39
C ALA A 232 -6.88 0.23 -14.88
N VAL A 233 -7.89 -0.14 -14.08
CA VAL A 233 -8.92 -1.12 -14.48
C VAL A 233 -9.66 -0.63 -15.71
N ALA A 234 -10.14 0.62 -15.71
CA ALA A 234 -10.83 1.21 -16.86
C ALA A 234 -9.96 1.18 -18.14
N ILE A 235 -8.69 1.56 -18.02
CA ILE A 235 -7.73 1.49 -19.14
C ILE A 235 -7.57 0.05 -19.63
N LEU A 236 -7.30 -0.89 -18.73
CA LEU A 236 -7.00 -2.27 -19.10
C LEU A 236 -8.19 -3.01 -19.70
N MET A 237 -9.41 -2.73 -19.23
CA MET A 237 -10.64 -3.28 -19.77
C MET A 237 -10.94 -2.80 -21.20
N ALA A 238 -10.46 -1.61 -21.57
CA ALA A 238 -10.59 -1.07 -22.93
C ALA A 238 -9.60 -1.69 -23.94
N ASN A 239 -8.69 -2.57 -23.52
CA ASN A 239 -7.73 -3.25 -24.41
C ASN A 239 -8.21 -4.67 -24.74
N ASP A 240 -8.02 -5.06 -26.01
CA ASP A 240 -8.50 -6.32 -26.59
C ASP A 240 -8.03 -7.57 -25.82
N TRP A 241 -6.84 -7.52 -25.22
CA TRP A 241 -6.28 -8.65 -24.46
C TRP A 241 -6.94 -8.93 -23.10
N ASN A 242 -7.94 -8.14 -22.69
CA ASN A 242 -8.75 -8.31 -21.48
C ASN A 242 -10.25 -8.55 -21.77
N GLU A 243 -10.68 -8.65 -23.03
CA GLU A 243 -12.10 -8.78 -23.42
C GLU A 243 -12.86 -9.92 -22.71
N HIS A 244 -12.16 -10.99 -22.32
CA HIS A 244 -12.75 -12.16 -21.66
C HIS A 244 -12.65 -12.14 -20.13
N ARG A 245 -12.16 -11.05 -19.53
CA ARG A 245 -12.02 -10.90 -18.07
C ARG A 245 -13.09 -9.97 -17.53
N SER A 246 -13.52 -10.19 -16.29
CA SER A 246 -14.33 -9.21 -15.57
C SER A 246 -13.45 -8.15 -14.92
N GLU A 247 -14.00 -6.96 -14.68
CA GLU A 247 -13.33 -5.89 -13.93
C GLU A 247 -12.79 -6.38 -12.58
N ALA A 248 -13.57 -7.19 -11.87
CA ALA A 248 -13.17 -7.76 -10.58
C ALA A 248 -11.93 -8.67 -10.69
N ILE A 249 -11.77 -9.41 -11.80
CA ILE A 249 -10.57 -10.22 -12.04
C ILE A 249 -9.36 -9.31 -12.32
N VAL A 250 -9.52 -8.29 -13.17
CA VAL A 250 -8.44 -7.35 -13.50
C VAL A 250 -7.98 -6.60 -12.24
N ARG A 251 -8.92 -6.08 -11.44
CA ARG A 251 -8.67 -5.42 -10.16
C ARG A 251 -7.83 -6.29 -9.22
N ARG A 252 -8.30 -7.51 -8.92
CA ARG A 252 -7.55 -8.45 -8.07
C ARG A 252 -6.16 -8.77 -8.62
N SER A 253 -6.01 -8.83 -9.94
CA SER A 253 -4.70 -9.09 -10.56
C SER A 253 -3.70 -7.94 -10.44
N ILE A 254 -4.19 -6.69 -10.36
CA ILE A 254 -3.37 -5.51 -10.07
C ILE A 254 -2.97 -5.53 -8.59
N GLU A 255 -3.93 -5.74 -7.70
CA GLU A 255 -3.73 -5.77 -6.24
C GLU A 255 -2.75 -6.88 -5.81
N ALA A 256 -2.77 -8.02 -6.50
CA ALA A 256 -1.89 -9.15 -6.22
C ALA A 256 -0.52 -9.09 -6.93
N ALA A 257 -0.24 -8.06 -7.74
CA ALA A 257 0.99 -7.97 -8.52
C ALA A 257 2.22 -7.81 -7.61
N SER A 258 3.29 -8.55 -7.92
CA SER A 258 4.59 -8.42 -7.21
C SER A 258 5.31 -7.11 -7.55
N ALA A 259 5.01 -6.54 -8.72
CA ALA A 259 5.47 -5.25 -9.18
C ALA A 259 4.36 -4.57 -9.98
N TRP A 260 4.07 -3.31 -9.69
CA TRP A 260 3.13 -2.48 -10.46
C TRP A 260 3.67 -1.06 -10.56
N ILE A 261 4.19 -0.74 -11.74
CA ILE A 261 4.83 0.55 -12.04
C ILE A 261 3.98 1.37 -13.00
N GLY A 262 4.24 2.66 -13.06
CA GLY A 262 3.48 3.55 -13.92
C GLY A 262 4.25 4.76 -14.41
N ALA A 263 3.61 5.48 -15.33
CA ALA A 263 4.01 6.79 -15.76
C ALA A 263 2.81 7.73 -15.74
N THR A 264 2.97 8.94 -15.23
CA THR A 264 1.93 9.98 -15.25
C THR A 264 2.38 11.20 -16.02
N ASP A 265 1.40 11.96 -16.49
CA ASP A 265 1.60 13.26 -17.09
C ASP A 265 2.06 14.25 -16.03
N ALA A 266 3.16 14.97 -16.29
CA ALA A 266 3.80 15.82 -15.28
C ALA A 266 2.92 17.00 -14.83
N GLU A 267 1.97 17.42 -15.67
CA GLU A 267 1.07 18.55 -15.41
C GLU A 267 -0.30 18.08 -14.91
N SER A 268 -0.98 17.22 -15.69
CA SER A 268 -2.35 16.77 -15.37
C SER A 268 -2.40 15.62 -14.37
N GLY A 269 -1.31 14.88 -14.17
CA GLY A 269 -1.27 13.69 -13.32
C GLY A 269 -2.05 12.49 -13.86
N ALA A 270 -2.49 12.53 -15.12
CA ALA A 270 -3.18 11.43 -15.79
C ALA A 270 -2.23 10.26 -16.09
N LEU A 271 -2.70 9.02 -16.03
CA LEU A 271 -1.89 7.86 -16.33
C LEU A 271 -1.53 7.80 -17.83
N LEU A 272 -0.24 7.74 -18.13
CA LEU A 272 0.32 7.70 -19.48
C LEU A 272 0.83 6.32 -19.87
N GLY A 273 1.13 5.48 -18.89
CA GLY A 273 1.58 4.12 -19.10
C GLY A 273 1.63 3.34 -17.80
N LEU A 274 1.57 2.02 -17.92
CA LEU A 274 1.68 1.10 -16.79
C LEU A 274 2.26 -0.23 -17.25
N ALA A 275 2.85 -0.97 -16.32
CA ALA A 275 3.18 -2.37 -16.50
C ALA A 275 3.17 -3.08 -15.15
N ARG A 276 2.82 -4.36 -15.14
CA ARG A 276 2.85 -5.18 -13.92
C ARG A 276 3.57 -6.50 -14.14
N ALA A 277 3.98 -7.12 -13.05
CA ALA A 277 4.54 -8.45 -13.08
C ALA A 277 4.17 -9.25 -11.82
N VAL A 278 4.11 -10.58 -11.98
CA VAL A 278 4.01 -11.55 -10.90
C VAL A 278 5.33 -12.32 -10.86
N SER A 279 5.93 -12.45 -9.67
CA SER A 279 7.21 -13.11 -9.52
C SER A 279 7.39 -13.75 -8.14
N ASP A 280 8.15 -14.85 -8.11
CA ASP A 280 8.72 -15.43 -6.89
C ASP A 280 10.03 -14.74 -6.44
N ARG A 281 10.42 -13.66 -7.14
CA ARG A 281 11.60 -12.81 -6.92
C ARG A 281 12.95 -13.51 -7.11
N THR A 282 12.98 -14.75 -7.61
CA THR A 282 14.21 -15.55 -7.66
C THR A 282 14.33 -16.34 -8.96
N ARG A 283 13.38 -17.21 -9.28
CA ARG A 283 13.46 -18.11 -10.43
C ARG A 283 12.64 -17.61 -11.60
N TYR A 284 11.44 -17.11 -11.34
CA TYR A 284 10.49 -16.81 -12.39
C TYR A 284 9.71 -15.53 -12.17
N ALA A 285 9.51 -14.79 -13.27
CA ALA A 285 8.59 -13.67 -13.34
C ALA A 285 7.82 -13.70 -14.66
N MET A 286 6.56 -13.28 -14.63
CA MET A 286 5.75 -13.03 -15.81
C MET A 286 5.30 -11.58 -15.82
N VAL A 287 5.58 -10.87 -16.92
CA VAL A 287 5.14 -9.51 -17.20
C VAL A 287 3.77 -9.53 -17.86
N PHE A 288 2.89 -8.65 -17.39
CA PHE A 288 1.53 -8.48 -17.88
C PHE A 288 1.20 -7.00 -18.10
N ASP A 289 0.17 -6.78 -18.92
CA ASP A 289 -0.54 -5.51 -19.02
C ASP A 289 0.37 -4.30 -19.27
N VAL A 290 1.34 -4.45 -20.18
CA VAL A 290 2.19 -3.35 -20.63
C VAL A 290 1.38 -2.43 -21.53
N TRP A 291 1.10 -1.23 -21.06
CA TRP A 291 0.30 -0.25 -21.78
C TRP A 291 0.94 1.13 -21.79
N VAL A 292 0.81 1.83 -22.91
CA VAL A 292 1.20 3.24 -23.08
C VAL A 292 0.10 3.95 -23.87
N ALA A 293 -0.34 5.10 -23.35
CA ALA A 293 -1.29 5.98 -23.99
C ALA A 293 -0.86 6.30 -25.43
N GLU A 294 -1.80 6.23 -26.37
CA GLU A 294 -1.50 6.32 -27.81
C GLU A 294 -0.68 7.57 -28.17
N ARG A 295 -1.08 8.73 -27.64
CA ARG A 295 -0.37 10.01 -27.84
C ARG A 295 1.08 10.03 -27.33
N TRP A 296 1.46 9.08 -26.48
CA TRP A 296 2.80 8.94 -25.89
C TRP A 296 3.63 7.80 -26.50
N ARG A 297 3.07 7.03 -27.44
CA ARG A 297 3.81 5.98 -28.16
C ARG A 297 4.88 6.60 -29.06
N GLY A 298 5.96 5.84 -29.31
CA GLY A 298 7.10 6.31 -30.10
C GLY A 298 8.04 7.31 -29.40
N ARG A 299 7.72 7.75 -28.17
CA ARG A 299 8.51 8.73 -27.40
C ARG A 299 9.50 8.12 -26.40
N GLY A 300 9.74 6.82 -26.49
CA GLY A 300 10.60 6.08 -25.55
C GLY A 300 9.97 5.76 -24.19
N LEU A 301 8.73 6.19 -23.91
CA LEU A 301 8.09 5.96 -22.61
C LEU A 301 7.92 4.47 -22.27
N GLY A 302 7.43 3.67 -23.23
CA GLY A 302 7.28 2.22 -23.01
C GLY A 302 8.60 1.50 -22.73
N ARG A 303 9.69 1.96 -23.35
CA ARG A 303 11.04 1.46 -23.07
C ARG A 303 11.43 1.77 -21.62
N ARG A 304 11.25 3.01 -21.17
CA ARG A 304 11.59 3.41 -19.79
C ARG A 304 10.74 2.70 -18.73
N ILE A 305 9.45 2.47 -19.00
CA ILE A 305 8.59 1.64 -18.15
C ILE A 305 9.17 0.22 -18.05
N MET A 306 9.43 -0.44 -19.18
CA MET A 306 9.98 -1.80 -19.14
C MET A 306 11.36 -1.88 -18.48
N GLU A 307 12.25 -0.91 -18.73
CA GLU A 307 13.55 -0.84 -18.06
C GLU A 307 13.40 -0.71 -16.53
N LEU A 308 12.47 0.13 -16.06
CA LEU A 308 12.18 0.26 -14.63
C LEU A 308 11.56 -1.02 -14.04
N LEU A 309 10.66 -1.69 -14.77
CA LEU A 309 10.03 -2.94 -14.33
C LEU A 309 11.07 -4.06 -14.22
N LEU A 310 11.98 -4.17 -15.18
CA LEU A 310 13.02 -5.19 -15.19
C LEU A 310 14.10 -4.93 -14.13
N ASP A 311 14.31 -3.67 -13.75
CA ASP A 311 15.16 -3.29 -12.63
C ASP A 311 14.44 -3.34 -11.26
N HIS A 312 13.14 -3.67 -11.24
CA HIS A 312 12.36 -3.70 -10.01
C HIS A 312 12.88 -4.77 -9.03
N PRO A 313 12.88 -4.55 -7.70
CA PRO A 313 13.34 -5.53 -6.71
C PRO A 313 12.72 -6.92 -6.83
N ALA A 314 11.47 -6.99 -7.29
CA ALA A 314 10.79 -8.25 -7.55
C ALA A 314 11.21 -8.97 -8.85
N LEU A 315 12.03 -8.36 -9.71
CA LEU A 315 12.40 -8.87 -11.04
C LEU A 315 13.91 -8.82 -11.32
N ARG A 316 14.65 -7.86 -10.77
CA ARG A 316 16.06 -7.58 -11.09
C ARG A 316 16.93 -8.83 -10.99
N ASP A 317 16.65 -9.66 -9.98
CA ASP A 317 17.46 -10.84 -9.69
C ASP A 317 16.88 -12.16 -10.19
N VAL A 318 15.73 -12.11 -10.86
CA VAL A 318 15.02 -13.29 -11.35
C VAL A 318 15.77 -13.95 -12.50
N GLU A 319 15.92 -15.28 -12.44
CA GLU A 319 16.59 -16.08 -13.46
C GLU A 319 15.89 -16.01 -14.83
N ARG A 320 14.55 -16.05 -14.85
CA ARG A 320 13.75 -16.05 -16.08
C ARG A 320 12.56 -15.10 -15.99
N VAL A 321 12.52 -14.13 -16.90
CA VAL A 321 11.39 -13.21 -17.07
C VAL A 321 10.69 -13.51 -18.38
N GLU A 322 9.39 -13.74 -18.33
CA GLU A 322 8.56 -14.00 -19.51
C GLU A 322 7.51 -12.92 -19.75
N LEU A 323 7.04 -12.86 -20.99
CA LEU A 323 5.87 -12.09 -21.38
C LEU A 323 5.17 -12.74 -22.57
N ASN A 324 3.93 -12.33 -22.80
CA ASN A 324 3.21 -12.67 -24.02
C ASN A 324 2.98 -11.42 -24.86
N THR A 325 3.25 -11.51 -26.16
CA THR A 325 3.00 -10.42 -27.11
C THR A 325 2.35 -10.94 -28.39
N ARG A 326 1.45 -10.14 -28.97
CA ARG A 326 0.89 -10.42 -30.31
C ARG A 326 1.79 -9.85 -31.40
N GLU A 327 2.07 -8.54 -31.32
CA GLU A 327 2.70 -7.77 -32.40
C GLU A 327 3.97 -7.01 -31.99
N ALA A 328 4.17 -6.74 -30.69
CA ALA A 328 5.26 -5.89 -30.21
C ALA A 328 6.63 -6.59 -30.09
N HIS A 329 6.88 -7.63 -30.89
CA HIS A 329 8.13 -8.40 -30.87
C HIS A 329 9.38 -7.56 -31.08
N PRO A 330 9.46 -6.67 -32.10
CA PRO A 330 10.67 -5.89 -32.33
C PRO A 330 10.99 -4.95 -31.17
N PHE A 331 9.97 -4.53 -30.41
CA PHE A 331 10.15 -3.74 -29.20
C PHE A 331 10.78 -4.59 -28.09
N TYR A 332 10.26 -5.78 -27.81
CA TYR A 332 10.78 -6.65 -26.75
C TYR A 332 12.15 -7.26 -27.07
N ARG A 333 12.46 -7.55 -28.35
CA ARG A 333 13.80 -7.98 -28.75
C ARG A 333 14.88 -6.95 -28.41
N LYS A 334 14.59 -5.65 -28.52
CA LYS A 334 15.50 -4.57 -28.09
C LYS A 334 15.73 -4.51 -26.58
N LEU A 335 14.86 -5.15 -25.80
CA LEU A 335 14.96 -5.28 -24.35
C LEU A 335 15.60 -6.61 -23.91
N GLY A 336 16.12 -7.40 -24.86
CA GLY A 336 16.78 -8.69 -24.59
C GLY A 336 15.83 -9.87 -24.45
N PHE A 337 14.58 -9.76 -24.91
CA PHE A 337 13.66 -10.90 -24.97
C PHE A 337 13.83 -11.66 -26.29
N HIS A 338 13.73 -12.98 -26.20
CA HIS A 338 13.77 -13.91 -27.33
C HIS A 338 12.48 -14.73 -27.38
N GLU A 339 12.01 -15.04 -28.59
CA GLU A 339 10.89 -15.96 -28.77
C GLU A 339 11.31 -17.37 -28.33
N ILE A 340 10.51 -17.99 -27.46
CA ILE A 340 10.79 -19.34 -26.94
C ILE A 340 9.70 -20.34 -27.30
N GLU A 341 8.47 -19.86 -27.55
CA GLU A 341 7.34 -20.71 -27.86
C GLU A 341 6.24 -19.91 -28.57
N ARG A 342 5.62 -20.52 -29.59
CA ARG A 342 4.36 -20.03 -30.16
C ARG A 342 3.22 -20.65 -29.37
N SER A 343 2.73 -19.96 -28.35
CA SER A 343 1.60 -20.44 -27.55
C SER A 343 0.27 -20.12 -28.24
N VAL A 344 -0.44 -21.15 -28.66
CA VAL A 344 -1.84 -21.03 -29.08
C VAL A 344 -2.67 -20.98 -27.79
N TYR A 345 -3.37 -19.87 -27.54
CA TYR A 345 -4.23 -19.75 -26.38
C TYR A 345 -5.62 -20.28 -26.74
N GLU A 346 -6.01 -21.37 -26.09
CA GLU A 346 -7.37 -21.89 -26.10
C GLU A 346 -8.08 -21.46 -24.81
N HIS A 347 -9.27 -20.89 -24.93
CA HIS A 347 -10.10 -20.55 -23.78
C HIS A 347 -10.72 -21.83 -23.20
N VAL A 348 -9.95 -22.57 -22.42
CA VAL A 348 -10.48 -23.70 -21.65
C VAL A 348 -11.05 -23.13 -20.35
N GLY A 349 -12.37 -22.93 -20.31
CA GLY A 349 -13.05 -22.92 -19.02
C GLY A 349 -12.74 -24.23 -18.32
N TYR A 350 -12.31 -24.19 -17.06
CA TYR A 350 -11.85 -25.34 -16.25
C TYR A 350 -12.87 -26.51 -16.09
N ARG A 351 -13.97 -26.55 -16.86
CA ARG A 351 -14.99 -27.60 -16.87
C ARG A 351 -15.04 -28.46 -18.13
N ALA A 352 -14.20 -28.26 -19.13
CA ALA A 352 -14.25 -29.07 -20.35
C ALA A 352 -12.85 -29.47 -20.84
N ILE A 353 -12.25 -30.47 -20.17
CA ILE A 353 -11.14 -31.22 -20.76
C ILE A 353 -11.78 -32.38 -21.53
N GLU A 354 -12.42 -32.12 -22.69
CA GLU A 354 -12.77 -33.16 -23.68
C GLU A 354 -13.43 -32.65 -24.98
N GLN A 355 -13.24 -31.39 -25.38
CA GLN A 355 -13.67 -30.94 -26.72
C GLN A 355 -12.59 -30.11 -27.40
N THR A 356 -12.16 -30.59 -28.57
CA THR A 356 -11.32 -29.86 -29.52
C THR A 356 -12.07 -28.62 -29.97
N LEU A 357 -11.62 -27.44 -29.53
CA LEU A 357 -12.16 -26.15 -29.94
C LEU A 357 -11.13 -25.45 -30.83
N GLU A 358 -11.59 -24.72 -31.84
CA GLU A 358 -10.70 -23.95 -32.69
C GLU A 358 -10.08 -22.77 -31.92
N PRO A 359 -8.78 -22.46 -32.15
CA PRO A 359 -8.07 -21.46 -31.37
C PRO A 359 -8.58 -20.04 -31.63
N THR A 360 -8.77 -19.28 -30.55
CA THR A 360 -9.40 -17.95 -30.58
C THR A 360 -8.41 -16.82 -30.88
N PHE A 361 -7.13 -16.96 -30.53
CA PHE A 361 -6.03 -16.09 -31.00
C PHE A 361 -4.64 -16.69 -30.70
N VAL A 362 -3.60 -16.18 -31.40
CA VAL A 362 -2.20 -16.60 -31.21
C VAL A 362 -1.40 -15.50 -30.49
N ARG A 363 -0.64 -15.87 -29.46
CA ARG A 363 0.38 -15.00 -28.85
C ARG A 363 1.72 -15.70 -28.81
N TRP A 364 2.78 -14.92 -28.84
CA TRP A 364 4.12 -15.44 -28.68
C TRP A 364 4.59 -15.24 -27.27
N ARG A 365 5.11 -16.31 -26.69
CA ARG A 365 5.80 -16.28 -25.42
C ARG A 365 7.25 -15.91 -25.70
N MET A 366 7.69 -14.84 -25.06
CA MET A 366 9.08 -14.41 -25.10
C MET A 366 9.68 -14.53 -23.71
N ALA A 367 10.96 -14.93 -23.64
CA ALA A 367 11.72 -15.00 -22.41
C ALA A 367 12.99 -14.18 -22.48
N ARG A 368 13.38 -13.63 -21.33
CA ARG A 368 14.67 -13.06 -21.04
C ARG A 368 15.28 -13.84 -19.89
N LEU A 369 16.49 -14.37 -20.11
CA LEU A 369 17.25 -15.08 -19.08
C LEU A 369 18.25 -14.12 -18.45
N LYS A 370 18.43 -14.23 -17.13
CA LYS A 370 19.58 -13.63 -16.46
C LYS A 370 20.83 -14.30 -17.01
N LEU A 371 21.86 -13.51 -17.30
CA LEU A 371 23.16 -14.04 -17.68
C LEU A 371 24.06 -14.05 -16.45
N ASP A 372 24.97 -15.00 -16.38
CA ASP A 372 26.07 -15.01 -15.44
C ASP A 372 26.98 -13.80 -15.66
N ALA A 373 27.86 -13.50 -14.70
CA ALA A 373 28.75 -12.33 -14.77
C ALA A 373 29.70 -12.34 -15.99
N ASP A 374 29.94 -13.50 -16.59
CA ASP A 374 30.73 -13.72 -17.80
C ASP A 374 29.89 -13.73 -19.10
N GLY A 375 28.57 -13.54 -19.01
CA GLY A 375 27.65 -13.54 -20.13
C GLY A 375 27.10 -14.92 -20.52
N SER A 376 27.40 -16.00 -19.79
CA SER A 376 26.79 -17.31 -20.05
C SER A 376 25.37 -17.42 -19.50
N HIS A 377 24.61 -18.42 -19.96
CA HIS A 377 23.32 -18.75 -19.36
C HIS A 377 23.52 -19.57 -18.07
N PRO A 378 22.76 -19.28 -16.99
CA PRO A 378 22.77 -20.09 -15.78
C PRO A 378 22.36 -21.52 -16.13
N ARG A 379 23.15 -22.49 -15.64
CA ARG A 379 23.04 -23.91 -16.00
C ARG A 379 21.77 -24.59 -15.51
#